data_AF-A0A2A5M5F3-F1
#
_entry.id   AF-A0A2A5M5F3-F1
#
_cell.length_a   1.000
_cell.length_b   1.000
_cell.length_c   1.000
_cell.angle_alpha   90.00
_cell.angle_beta   90.00
_cell.angle_gamma   90.00
#
_symmetry.space_group_name_H-M   'P 1'
#
loop_
_entity.id
_entity.type
_entity.pdbx_description
1 polymer ?
#
loop_
_entity_poly.entity_id
_entity_poly.type
_entity_poly.pdbx_seq_one_letter_code
_entity_poly.pdbx_strand_id
1 'polypeptide(L)' 'ATIRKHHLKTPEIFYTIGQAVEESEMYRSFNMGAGLVMVVDPSNVSKVLENSDAFIIGEICINEGIVLE' A
#
# COMPACT_ATOMS: atom_id res chain seq x y z
N ALA A 1 -2.46 -9.80 -5.85
CA ALA A 1 -3.07 -8.96 -4.80
C ALA A 1 -3.63 -7.68 -5.41
N THR A 2 -4.68 -7.12 -4.82
CA THR A 2 -5.23 -5.81 -5.20
C THR A 2 -4.95 -4.82 -4.08
N ILE A 3 -4.32 -3.69 -4.39
CA ILE A 3 -3.97 -2.62 -3.46
C ILE A 3 -4.73 -1.36 -3.84
N ARG A 4 -5.44 -0.76 -2.88
CA ARG A 4 -6.20 0.47 -3.03
C ARG A 4 -5.27 1.66 -2.77
N LYS A 5 -4.89 2.40 -3.82
CA LYS A 5 -3.93 3.51 -3.74
C LYS A 5 -4.35 4.57 -2.72
N HIS A 6 -5.64 4.87 -2.64
CA HIS A 6 -6.20 5.84 -1.70
C HIS A 6 -6.15 5.40 -0.22
N HIS A 7 -5.88 4.13 0.06
CA HIS A 7 -5.62 3.66 1.43
C HIS A 7 -4.16 3.83 1.85
N LEU A 8 -3.25 4.14 0.91
CA LEU A 8 -1.86 4.43 1.25
C LEU A 8 -1.75 5.78 1.96
N LYS A 9 -1.08 5.80 3.10
CA LYS A 9 -0.71 7.03 3.81
C LYS A 9 0.55 7.64 3.19
N THR A 10 0.48 8.02 1.90
CA THR A 10 1.61 8.54 1.13
C THR A 10 2.15 9.83 1.75
N PRO A 11 3.44 9.87 2.17
CA PRO A 11 4.08 11.09 2.65
C PRO A 11 4.10 12.22 1.61
N GLU A 12 3.99 13.48 2.07
CA GLU A 12 3.87 14.65 1.18
C GLU A 12 5.00 14.78 0.15
N ILE A 13 6.22 14.40 0.53
CA ILE A 13 7.40 14.46 -0.34
C ILE A 13 7.19 13.70 -1.67
N PHE A 14 6.41 12.60 -1.68
CA PHE A 14 6.19 11.84 -2.89
C PHE A 14 5.24 12.55 -3.87
N TYR A 15 4.34 13.41 -3.41
CA TYR A 15 3.55 14.23 -4.33
C TYR A 15 4.42 15.27 -5.03
N THR A 16 5.38 15.86 -4.31
CA THR A 16 6.36 16.79 -4.89
C THR A 16 7.24 16.08 -5.93
N ILE A 17 7.74 14.88 -5.62
CA ILE A 17 8.54 14.09 -6.57
C ILE A 17 7.69 13.68 -7.78
N GLY A 18 6.43 13.29 -7.56
CA GLY A 18 5.48 12.89 -8.61
C GLY A 18 5.11 14.01 -9.59
N GLN A 19 5.44 15.27 -9.30
CA GLN A 19 5.30 16.37 -10.28
C GLN A 19 6.33 16.25 -11.42
N ALA A 20 7.43 15.52 -11.22
CA ALA A 20 8.53 15.38 -12.17
C ALA A 20 8.74 13.93 -12.67
N VAL A 21 7.93 12.97 -12.20
CA VAL A 21 8.12 11.53 -12.44
C VAL A 21 6.78 10.90 -12.81
N GLU A 22 6.79 10.00 -13.80
CA GLU A 22 5.58 9.26 -14.18
C GLU A 22 5.07 8.38 -13.04
N GLU A 23 3.74 8.27 -12.89
CA GLU A 23 3.11 7.52 -11.80
C GLU A 23 3.58 6.05 -11.73
N SER A 24 3.75 5.39 -12.88
CA SER A 24 4.27 4.03 -12.95
C SER A 24 5.67 3.90 -12.35
N GLU A 25 6.55 4.88 -12.61
CA GLU A 25 7.90 4.92 -12.03
C GLU A 25 7.87 5.26 -10.54
N MET A 26 6.90 6.07 -10.10
CA MET A 26 6.69 6.35 -8.68
C MET A 26 6.44 5.07 -7.88
N TYR A 27 5.47 4.25 -8.31
CA TYR A 27 5.13 3.00 -7.63
C TYR A 27 6.17 1.88 -7.83
N ARG A 28 6.95 1.93 -8.91
CA ARG A 28 8.04 0.99 -9.16
C ARG A 28 9.27 1.27 -8.29
N SER A 29 9.55 2.54 -8.01
CA SER A 29 10.81 2.98 -7.41
C SER A 29 10.69 3.35 -5.93
N PHE A 30 9.51 3.83 -5.50
CA PHE A 30 9.28 4.29 -4.14
C PHE A 30 8.22 3.43 -3.44
N ASN A 31 8.31 3.39 -2.11
CA ASN A 31 7.36 2.65 -1.29
C ASN A 31 5.96 3.31 -1.18
N MET A 32 5.84 4.57 -1.62
CA MET A 32 4.59 5.35 -1.61
C MET A 32 3.86 5.34 -0.25
N GLY A 33 4.60 5.25 0.86
CA GLY A 33 4.04 5.23 2.22
C GLY A 33 3.81 3.85 2.82
N ALA A 34 4.09 2.75 2.11
CA ALA A 34 4.04 1.39 2.65
C ALA A 34 5.45 0.82 2.82
N GLY A 35 6.08 1.08 3.98
CA GLY A 35 7.44 0.58 4.28
C GLY A 35 7.52 -0.92 4.60
N LEU A 36 6.43 -1.50 5.09
CA LEU A 36 6.29 -2.93 5.39
C LEU A 36 4.87 -3.36 5.02
N VAL A 37 4.74 -4.51 4.37
CA VAL A 37 3.45 -5.14 4.03
C VAL A 37 3.37 -6.48 4.73
N MET A 38 2.25 -6.73 5.41
CA MET A 38 1.94 -8.00 6.06
C MET A 38 0.70 -8.61 5.44
N VAL A 39 0.74 -9.91 5.14
CA VAL A 39 -0.44 -10.69 4.79
C VAL A 39 -0.98 -11.31 6.06
N VAL A 40 -2.22 -10.97 6.41
CA VAL A 40 -2.85 -11.33 7.68
C VAL A 40 -4.16 -12.05 7.38
N ASP A 41 -4.40 -13.15 8.09
CA ASP A 41 -5.70 -13.82 8.05
C ASP A 41 -6.80 -12.85 8.56
N PRO A 42 -7.97 -12.75 7.90
CA PRO A 42 -9.04 -11.84 8.30
C PRO A 42 -9.42 -11.94 9.80
N SER A 43 -9.33 -13.13 10.40
CA SER A 43 -9.61 -13.35 11.82
C SER A 43 -8.64 -12.65 12.78
N ASN A 44 -7.44 -12.28 12.30
CA ASN A 44 -6.40 -11.62 13.09
C ASN A 44 -6.27 -10.11 12.80
N VAL A 45 -6.99 -9.58 11.81
CA VAL A 45 -6.86 -8.18 11.37
C VAL A 45 -7.12 -7.20 12.52
N SER A 46 -8.20 -7.38 13.29
CA SER A 46 -8.51 -6.51 14.43
C SER A 46 -7.38 -6.47 15.45
N LYS A 47 -6.83 -7.64 15.80
CA LYS A 47 -5.71 -7.74 16.75
C LYS A 47 -4.47 -6.99 16.24
N VAL A 48 -4.16 -7.06 14.96
CA VAL A 48 -3.02 -6.33 14.38
C VAL A 48 -3.27 -4.82 14.42
N LEU A 49 -4.46 -4.37 14.03
CA LEU A 49 -4.81 -2.95 14.01
C LEU A 49 -4.86 -2.33 15.42
N GLU A 50 -5.29 -3.08 16.43
CA GLU A 50 -5.34 -2.61 17.82
C GLU A 50 -3.94 -2.48 18.47
N ASN A 51 -2.94 -3.22 17.96
CA ASN A 51 -1.61 -3.30 18.56
C ASN A 51 -0.51 -2.67 17.70
N SER A 52 -0.87 -1.94 16.63
CA SER A 52 0.09 -1.28 15.74
C SER A 52 -0.55 -0.11 15.01
N ASP A 53 0.27 0.72 14.37
CA ASP A 53 -0.19 1.81 13.50
C ASP A 53 -0.52 1.34 12.07
N ALA A 54 -0.73 0.04 11.88
CA ALA A 54 -1.02 -0.55 10.58
C ALA A 54 -2.37 -0.07 10.03
N PHE A 55 -2.54 -0.23 8.73
CA PHE A 55 -3.78 0.08 8.02
C PHE A 55 -3.98 -0.90 6.87
N ILE A 56 -5.24 -1.15 6.52
CA ILE A 56 -5.59 -2.11 5.46
C ILE A 56 -5.42 -1.44 4.10
N ILE A 57 -4.45 -1.91 3.32
CA ILE A 57 -4.16 -1.36 1.99
C ILE A 57 -4.80 -2.14 0.84
N GLY A 58 -5.33 -3.34 1.09
CA GLY A 58 -5.78 -4.21 0.02
C GLY A 58 -6.09 -5.63 0.48
N GLU A 59 -6.19 -6.53 -0.48
CA GLU A 59 -6.50 -7.94 -0.24
C GLU A 59 -5.79 -8.87 -1.22
N ILE A 60 -5.70 -10.15 -0.83
CA ILE A 60 -5.20 -11.21 -1.69
C ILE A 60 -6.35 -11.68 -2.58
N CYS A 61 -6.11 -11.67 -3.89
CA CYS A 61 -7.03 -12.13 -4.92
C CYS A 61 -6.40 -13.29 -5.70
N ILE A 62 -7.21 -14.05 -6.42
CA ILE A 62 -6.73 -15.07 -7.36
C ILE A 62 -6.23 -14.34 -8.62
N ASN A 63 -5.00 -13.84 -8.57
CA ASN A 63 -4.32 -13.19 -9.70
C ASN A 63 -2.79 -13.29 -9.58
N GLU A 64 -2.10 -13.11 -10.70
CA GLU A 64 -0.65 -12.93 -10.71
C GLU A 64 -0.28 -11.46 -10.47
N GLY A 65 0.75 -11.23 -9.66
CA GLY A 65 1.28 -9.89 -9.40
C GLY A 65 0.42 -8.99 -8.52
N ILE A 66 0.65 -7.68 -8.64
CA ILE A 66 -0.03 -6.62 -7.88
C ILE A 66 -0.83 -5.76 -8.86
N VAL A 67 -2.11 -5.56 -8.56
CA VAL A 67 -2.98 -4.58 -9.23
C VAL A 67 -3.15 -3.39 -8.31
N LEU A 68 -2.87 -2.19 -8.81
CA LEU A 68 -3.06 -0.93 -8.10
C LEU A 68 -4.38 -0.29 -8.57
N GLU A 69 -5.33 -0.12 -7.64
CA GLU A 69 -6.64 0.50 -7.86
C GLU A 69 -6.73 1.89 -7.21
#